data_AF-A0A1Q5D9I4-F1
#
_entry.id   AF-A0A1Q5D9I4-F1
#
_cell.length_a   1.000
_cell.length_b   1.000
_cell.length_c   1.000
_cell.angle_alpha   90.00
_cell.angle_beta   90.00
_cell.angle_gamma   90.00
#
_symmetry.space_group_name_H-M   'P 1'
#
loop_
_entity.id
_entity.type
_entity.pdbx_description
1 polymer ?
#
loop_
_entity_poly.entity_id
_entity_poly.type
_entity_poly.pdbx_seq_one_letter_code
_entity_poly.pdbx_strand_id
1 'polypeptide(L)'
;MVPMANDGFTVFAVPQTLSTALTSAGTGQLRRTALTWAETVSEMGDEFGPGSAVDLLERLSALAVSRAERGLNLYCWYFAP
;
A
#
# COMPACT_ATOMS: atom_id res chain seq x y z
N MET A 1 -1.51 -8.45 -35.53
CA MET A 1 -1.48 -8.30 -34.05
C MET A 1 -0.60 -7.11 -33.77
N VAL A 2 -1.15 -5.99 -33.28
CA VAL A 2 -0.32 -4.87 -32.83
C VAL A 2 0.39 -5.35 -31.57
N PRO A 3 1.73 -5.29 -31.48
CA PRO A 3 2.40 -5.59 -30.22
C PRO A 3 1.87 -4.61 -29.19
N MET A 4 1.34 -5.10 -28.06
CA MET A 4 1.05 -4.21 -26.94
C MET A 4 2.38 -3.54 -26.56
N ALA A 5 2.51 -2.26 -26.87
CA ALA A 5 3.58 -1.45 -26.35
C ALA A 5 3.38 -1.41 -24.84
N ASN A 6 4.41 -1.83 -24.09
CA ASN A 6 4.44 -1.60 -22.64
C ASN A 6 4.30 -0.08 -22.46
N ASP A 7 3.21 0.34 -21.82
CA ASP A 7 2.89 1.75 -21.58
C ASP A 7 3.68 2.35 -20.41
N GLY A 8 4.63 1.57 -19.85
CA GLY A 8 5.49 1.95 -18.73
C GLY A 8 4.84 1.71 -17.36
N PHE A 9 3.63 1.16 -17.33
CA PHE A 9 2.90 0.90 -16.10
C PHE A 9 2.92 -0.58 -15.75
N THR A 10 3.39 -0.87 -14.53
CA THR A 10 3.27 -2.22 -13.96
C THR A 10 2.12 -2.24 -12.97
N VAL A 11 1.22 -3.21 -13.15
CA VAL A 11 0.13 -3.49 -12.22
C VAL A 11 0.44 -4.80 -11.52
N PHE A 12 0.45 -4.79 -10.19
CA PHE A 12 0.55 -6.02 -9.41
C PHE A 12 -0.62 -6.15 -8.44
N ALA A 13 -1.07 -7.39 -8.26
CA ALA A 13 -2.03 -7.73 -7.21
C ALA A 13 -1.33 -7.63 -5.86
N VAL A 14 -1.94 -6.92 -4.93
CA VAL A 14 -1.46 -6.87 -3.56
C VAL A 14 -1.59 -8.27 -2.95
N PRO A 15 -0.54 -8.81 -2.29
CA PRO A 15 -0.61 -10.13 -1.68
C PRO A 15 -1.78 -10.23 -0.71
N GLN A 16 -2.52 -11.35 -0.77
CA GLN A 16 -3.67 -11.57 0.11
C GLN A 16 -3.30 -11.44 1.59
N THR A 17 -2.10 -11.90 1.98
CA THR A 17 -1.58 -11.77 3.34
C THR A 17 -1.50 -10.30 3.80
N LEU A 18 -1.07 -9.40 2.92
CA LEU A 18 -1.02 -7.96 3.21
C LEU A 18 -2.42 -7.36 3.29
N SER A 19 -3.32 -7.73 2.36
CA SER A 19 -4.73 -7.28 2.41
C SER A 19 -5.44 -7.72 3.69
N THR A 20 -5.22 -8.96 4.14
CA THR A 20 -5.76 -9.46 5.41
C THR A 20 -5.18 -8.70 6.60
N ALA A 21 -3.85 -8.49 6.63
CA ALA A 21 -3.21 -7.73 7.70
C ALA A 21 -3.77 -6.31 7.81
N LEU A 22 -3.91 -5.61 6.67
CA LEU A 22 -4.52 -4.27 6.60
C LEU A 22 -5.96 -4.23 7.10
N THR A 23 -6.74 -5.28 6.82
CA THR A 23 -8.14 -5.37 7.24
C THR A 23 -8.27 -5.65 8.75
N SER A 24 -7.33 -6.43 9.32
CA SER A 24 -7.35 -6.82 10.74
C SER A 24 -6.65 -5.84 11.68
N ALA A 25 -5.80 -4.96 11.16
CA ALA A 25 -4.95 -4.10 11.97
C ALA A 25 -5.76 -3.01 12.69
N GLY A 26 -5.58 -2.92 14.01
CA GLY A 26 -6.12 -1.79 14.78
C GLY A 26 -5.34 -0.50 14.52
N THR A 27 -5.96 0.65 14.80
CA THR A 27 -5.37 1.99 14.60
C THR A 27 -4.00 2.15 15.28
N GLY A 28 -3.84 1.63 16.50
CA GLY A 28 -2.55 1.65 17.20
C GLY A 28 -1.46 0.84 16.50
N GLN A 29 -1.81 -0.31 15.92
CA GLN A 29 -0.87 -1.14 15.15
C GLN A 29 -0.48 -0.44 13.85
N LEU A 30 -1.46 0.08 13.11
CA LEU A 30 -1.24 0.83 11.88
C LEU A 30 -0.29 2.01 12.12
N ARG A 31 -0.55 2.82 13.16
CA ARG A 31 0.30 3.95 13.52
C ARG A 31 1.74 3.53 13.80
N ARG A 32 1.96 2.51 14.65
CA ARG A 32 3.33 2.04 14.95
C ARG A 32 4.04 1.55 13.69
N THR A 33 3.37 0.74 12.87
CA THR A 33 3.94 0.23 11.63
C THR A 33 4.28 1.36 10.67
N ALA A 34 3.43 2.37 10.53
CA ALA A 34 3.67 3.54 9.69
C ALA A 34 4.88 4.36 10.17
N LEU A 35 5.02 4.58 11.49
CA LEU A 35 6.15 5.31 12.05
C LEU A 35 7.47 4.54 11.84
N THR A 36 7.50 3.24 12.12
CA THR A 36 8.67 2.40 11.87
C THR A 36 9.03 2.38 10.38
N TRP A 37 8.03 2.31 9.50
CA TRP A 37 8.27 2.35 8.06
C TRP A 37 8.86 3.70 7.61
N ALA A 38 8.32 4.82 8.09
CA ALA A 38 8.85 6.15 7.78
C ALA A 38 10.31 6.32 8.23
N GLU A 39 10.66 5.79 9.41
CA GLU A 39 12.04 5.77 9.92
C GLU A 39 12.96 4.95 8.99
N THR A 40 12.56 3.73 8.62
CA THR A 40 13.35 2.88 7.71
C THR A 40 13.54 3.52 6.33
N VAL A 41 12.52 4.18 5.79
CA VAL A 41 12.62 4.87 4.49
C VAL A 41 13.54 6.10 4.59
N SER A 42 13.50 6.81 5.72
CA SER A 42 14.41 7.93 5.98
C SER A 42 15.88 7.48 6.06
N GLU A 43 16.14 6.32 6.69
CA GLU A 43 17.49 5.72 6.72
C GLU A 43 18.00 5.35 5.32
N MET A 44 17.10 5.05 4.38
CA MET A 44 17.42 4.77 2.98
C MET A 44 17.65 6.03 2.13
N GLY A 45 17.54 7.22 2.72
CA GLY A 45 17.74 8.50 2.04
C GLY A 45 16.52 9.01 1.27
N ASP A 46 15.35 8.40 1.48
CA ASP A 46 14.08 8.87 0.93
C ASP A 46 13.28 9.59 2.02
N GLU A 47 12.72 10.77 1.71
CA GLU A 47 12.03 11.59 2.69
C GLU A 47 10.54 11.25 2.68
N PHE A 48 10.14 10.36 3.57
CA PHE A 48 8.75 10.00 3.76
C PHE A 48 8.25 10.43 5.14
N GLY A 49 7.52 11.54 5.16
CA GLY A 49 7.05 12.16 6.40
C GLY A 49 6.21 11.20 7.26
N PRO A 50 6.47 11.10 8.58
CA PRO A 50 5.78 10.14 9.45
C PRO A 50 4.28 10.37 9.54
N GLY A 51 3.81 11.62 9.46
CA GLY A 51 2.37 11.93 9.37
C GLY A 51 1.74 11.38 8.09
N SER A 52 2.40 11.60 6.95
CA SER A 52 1.98 11.06 5.65
C SER A 52 1.96 9.54 5.64
N ALA A 53 2.91 8.89 6.34
CA ALA A 53 2.95 7.45 6.48
C ALA A 53 1.73 6.90 7.23
N VAL A 54 1.37 7.55 8.35
CA VAL A 54 0.20 7.17 9.14
C VAL A 54 -1.07 7.35 8.31
N ASP A 55 -1.25 8.52 7.70
CA ASP A 55 -2.42 8.83 6.88
C ASP A 55 -2.56 7.84 5.71
N LEU A 56 -1.45 7.48 5.06
CA LEU A 56 -1.44 6.52 3.96
C LEU A 56 -1.86 5.13 4.44
N LEU A 57 -1.29 4.63 5.54
CA LEU A 57 -1.57 3.28 6.03
C LEU A 57 -3.02 3.16 6.54
N GLU A 58 -3.54 4.20 7.20
CA GLU A 58 -4.94 4.27 7.63
C GLU A 58 -5.91 4.27 6.43
N ARG A 59 -5.61 5.05 5.38
CA ARG A 59 -6.42 5.06 4.14
C ARG A 59 -6.37 3.73 3.40
N LEU A 60 -5.21 3.09 3.34
CA LEU A 60 -5.05 1.76 2.73
C LEU A 60 -5.82 0.69 3.51
N SER A 61 -5.79 0.74 4.84
CA SER A 61 -6.60 -0.13 5.69
C SER A 61 -8.09 0.08 5.45
N ALA A 62 -8.57 1.32 5.46
CA ALA A 62 -9.97 1.64 5.17
C ALA A 62 -10.40 1.15 3.77
N LEU A 63 -9.52 1.32 2.76
CA LEU A 63 -9.76 0.80 1.42
C LEU A 63 -9.85 -0.73 1.42
N ALA A 64 -8.92 -1.42 2.09
CA ALA A 64 -8.92 -2.88 2.19
C ALA A 64 -10.22 -3.40 2.83
N VAL A 65 -10.66 -2.79 3.94
CA VAL A 65 -11.92 -3.14 4.63
C VAL A 65 -13.11 -2.98 3.68
N SER A 66 -13.24 -1.83 3.01
CA SER A 66 -14.37 -1.55 2.11
C SER A 66 -14.47 -2.51 0.91
N ARG A 67 -13.35 -3.13 0.52
CA ARG A 67 -13.24 -4.04 -0.62
C ARG A 67 -13.37 -5.50 -0.21
N ALA A 68 -12.87 -5.85 0.98
CA ALA A 68 -13.04 -7.17 1.58
C ALA A 68 -14.52 -7.53 1.75
N GLU A 69 -15.35 -6.57 2.18
CA GLU A 69 -16.81 -6.73 2.27
C GLU A 69 -17.47 -7.10 0.93
N ARG A 70 -16.79 -6.81 -0.19
CA ARG A 70 -17.28 -7.03 -1.56
C ARG A 70 -16.53 -8.15 -2.30
N GLY A 71 -15.61 -8.85 -1.63
CA GLY A 71 -14.77 -9.89 -2.24
C GLY A 71 -13.83 -9.38 -3.33
N LEU A 72 -13.43 -8.10 -3.25
CA LEU A 72 -12.56 -7.46 -4.25
C LEU A 72 -11.10 -7.46 -3.81
N ASN A 73 -10.18 -7.71 -4.74
CA ASN A 73 -8.73 -7.65 -4.51
C ASN A 73 -8.20 -6.22 -4.69
N LEU A 74 -7.12 -5.89 -3.97
CA LEU A 74 -6.38 -4.66 -4.15
C LEU A 74 -5.30 -4.83 -5.22
N TYR A 75 -5.12 -3.81 -6.04
CA TYR A 75 -4.08 -3.74 -7.06
C TYR A 75 -3.31 -2.43 -6.88
N CYS A 76 -2.00 -2.51 -7.06
CA CYS A 76 -1.13 -1.34 -7.05
C CYS A 76 -0.62 -1.10 -8.46
N TRP A 77 -0.66 0.16 -8.88
CA TRP A 77 -0.16 0.62 -10.16
C TRP A 77 1.07 1.47 -9.86
N TYR A 78 2.20 1.12 -10.45
CA TYR A 78 3.40 1.95 -10.33
C TYR A 78 4.06 2.13 -11.69
N PHE A 79 4.70 3.29 -11.84
CA PHE A 79 5.50 3.59 -12.99
C PHE A 79 6.87 2.91 -12.82
N ALA A 80 7.21 2.02 -13.75
CA ALA A 80 8.50 1.37 -13.82
C ALA A 80 9.27 1.98 -15.00
N PRO A 81 10.13 3.00 -14.76
CA PRO A 81 10.95 3.60 -15.82
C PRO A 81 11.92 2.62 -16.46
#